data_AF-A0AA96EXN1-F1
#
_entry.id   AF-A0AA96EXN1-F1
#
_cell.length_a   1.000
_cell.length_b   1.000
_cell.length_c   1.000
_cell.angle_alpha   90.00
_cell.angle_beta   90.00
_cell.angle_gamma   90.00
#
_symmetry.space_group_name_H-M   'P 1'
#
loop_
_entity.id
_entity.type
_entity.pdbx_description
1 polymer ?
#
loop_
_entity_poly.entity_id
_entity_poly.type
_entity_poly.pdbx_seq_one_letter_code
_entity_poly.pdbx_strand_id
1 'polypeptide(L)'
;MWFKEWWLKLLPKKAETNYNTRKSFDEIYEDLGAFYYTDDGFTISHDGFERKVMWNDITMINAYKKDLLAIDRIEMEIVCGDQYFVVTEDLPGWFQFVIKLKEVFETIPKDWDLNIIHPAFERNFTTIYTKLK
;
A
#
# COMPACT_ATOMS: atom_id res chain seq x y z
N MET A 1 -53.35 15.15 -13.46
CA MET A 1 -51.97 15.66 -13.28
C MET A 1 -51.23 14.68 -12.39
N TRP A 2 -50.64 13.63 -12.97
CA TRP A 2 -50.15 12.46 -12.22
C TRP A 2 -48.87 11.95 -12.89
N PHE A 3 -47.73 12.58 -12.58
CA PHE A 3 -46.40 12.16 -13.09
C PHE A 3 -45.26 12.79 -12.27
N LYS A 4 -45.15 12.46 -10.98
CA LYS A 4 -43.98 12.90 -10.18
C LYS A 4 -43.30 11.83 -9.32
N GLU A 5 -43.79 10.59 -9.26
CA GLU A 5 -43.22 9.59 -8.34
C GLU A 5 -42.65 8.33 -9.01
N TRP A 6 -42.61 8.25 -10.34
CA TRP A 6 -42.12 7.07 -11.06
C TRP A 6 -40.64 7.12 -11.47
N TRP A 7 -39.90 8.16 -11.08
CA TRP A 7 -38.48 8.33 -11.44
C TRP A 7 -37.50 7.89 -10.33
N LEU A 8 -37.95 7.77 -9.09
CA LEU A 8 -37.11 7.36 -7.95
C LEU A 8 -36.77 5.86 -7.93
N LYS A 9 -37.46 5.04 -8.73
CA LYS A 9 -37.21 3.58 -8.83
C LYS A 9 -36.13 3.19 -9.84
N LEU A 10 -35.62 4.16 -10.62
CA LEU A 10 -34.63 3.95 -11.69
C LEU A 10 -33.22 4.40 -11.31
N LEU A 11 -33.00 4.89 -10.09
CA LEU A 11 -31.65 5.09 -9.59
C LEU A 11 -31.02 3.70 -9.38
N PRO A 12 -29.85 3.41 -9.96
CA PRO A 12 -29.15 2.17 -9.66
C PRO A 12 -28.95 2.13 -8.14
N LYS A 13 -29.39 1.05 -7.49
CA LYS A 13 -28.96 0.77 -6.12
C LYS A 13 -27.44 0.78 -6.18
N LYS A 14 -26.81 1.78 -5.54
CA LYS A 14 -25.35 1.78 -5.35
C LYS A 14 -25.01 0.40 -4.79
N ALA A 15 -24.04 -0.28 -5.42
CA ALA A 15 -23.50 -1.49 -4.85
C ALA A 15 -23.10 -1.16 -3.41
N GLU A 16 -23.68 -1.87 -2.44
CA GLU A 16 -23.24 -1.78 -1.06
C GLU A 16 -21.82 -2.30 -1.04
N THR A 17 -20.85 -1.39 -1.01
CA THR A 17 -19.46 -1.75 -0.81
C THR A 17 -19.35 -2.20 0.64
N ASN A 18 -18.84 -3.40 0.85
CA ASN A 18 -18.58 -3.96 2.18
C ASN A 18 -17.32 -3.31 2.79
N TYR A 19 -17.25 -1.98 2.74
CA TYR A 19 -16.16 -1.21 3.32
C TYR A 19 -16.62 -0.80 4.71
N ASN A 20 -16.40 -1.71 5.65
CA ASN A 20 -16.68 -1.54 7.08
C ASN A 20 -15.75 -0.49 7.73
N THR A 21 -15.30 0.53 6.99
CA THR A 21 -14.61 1.68 7.58
C THR A 21 -15.63 2.80 7.75
N ARG A 22 -15.97 3.06 9.00
CA ARG A 22 -16.61 4.33 9.39
C ARG A 22 -15.68 5.54 9.21
N LYS A 23 -14.49 5.34 8.64
CA LYS A 23 -13.44 6.34 8.53
C LYS A 23 -13.59 7.20 7.28
N SER A 24 -13.41 8.51 7.44
CA SER A 24 -13.33 9.45 6.32
C SER A 24 -12.03 9.23 5.52
N PHE A 25 -11.94 9.81 4.32
CA PHE A 25 -10.67 9.80 3.56
C PHE A 25 -9.52 10.41 4.37
N ASP A 26 -9.78 11.53 5.06
CA ASP A 26 -8.79 12.19 5.91
C ASP A 26 -8.33 11.29 7.07
N GLU A 27 -9.25 10.52 7.66
CA GLU A 27 -8.91 9.57 8.73
C GLU A 27 -8.08 8.39 8.23
N ILE A 28 -8.25 7.94 6.98
CA ILE A 28 -7.41 6.91 6.36
C ILE A 28 -6.07 7.50 5.97
N TYR A 29 -6.06 8.74 5.46
CA TYR A 29 -4.85 9.46 5.12
C TYR A 29 -3.97 9.67 6.35
N GLU A 30 -4.52 10.05 7.49
CA GLU A 30 -3.73 10.26 8.71
C GLU A 30 -3.45 8.96 9.51
N ASP A 31 -3.90 7.79 9.04
CA ASP A 31 -3.70 6.51 9.74
C ASP A 31 -2.31 5.93 9.48
N LEU A 32 -1.40 6.11 10.45
CA LEU A 32 -0.06 5.51 10.41
C LEU A 32 -0.06 3.99 10.65
N GLY A 33 -1.16 3.43 11.15
CA GLY A 33 -1.32 1.99 11.37
C GLY A 33 -0.20 1.36 12.20
N ALA A 34 0.48 0.37 11.61
CA ALA A 34 1.56 -0.38 12.24
C ALA A 34 2.91 0.38 12.27
N PHE A 35 2.96 1.61 11.75
CA PHE A 35 4.20 2.34 11.53
C PHE A 35 4.37 3.50 12.50
N TYR A 36 5.60 3.67 12.97
CA TYR A 36 6.07 4.88 13.64
C TYR A 36 7.26 5.45 12.86
N TYR A 37 7.21 6.74 12.52
CA TYR A 37 8.21 7.40 11.68
C TYR A 37 9.09 8.35 12.49
N THR A 38 10.35 8.43 12.08
CA THR A 38 11.36 9.39 12.55
C THR A 38 12.09 9.95 11.34
N ASP A 39 12.88 11.01 11.51
CA ASP A 39 13.64 11.61 10.41
C ASP A 39 14.63 10.62 9.77
N ASP A 40 15.20 9.71 10.57
CA ASP A 40 16.24 8.76 10.13
C ASP A 40 15.69 7.40 9.68
N GLY A 41 14.42 7.11 9.93
CA GLY A 41 13.87 5.77 9.70
C GLY A 41 12.44 5.57 10.20
N PHE A 42 12.05 4.31 10.34
CA PHE A 42 10.74 3.91 10.84
C PHE A 42 10.82 2.64 11.69
N THR A 43 9.75 2.38 12.43
CA THR A 43 9.53 1.13 13.16
C THR A 43 8.19 0.54 12.74
N ILE A 44 8.18 -0.76 12.44
CA ILE A 44 6.95 -1.54 12.26
C ILE A 44 6.66 -2.28 13.56
N SER A 45 5.44 -2.18 14.06
CA SER A 45 4.94 -2.94 15.21
C SER A 45 3.55 -3.52 14.90
N HIS A 46 3.44 -4.85 14.77
CA HIS A 46 2.19 -5.54 14.45
C HIS A 46 2.23 -7.01 14.90
N ASP A 47 1.17 -7.52 15.55
CA ASP A 47 1.03 -8.92 15.96
C ASP A 47 2.25 -9.54 16.67
N GLY A 48 2.90 -8.75 17.54
CA GLY A 48 4.08 -9.17 18.30
C GLY A 48 5.39 -9.17 17.50
N PHE A 49 5.35 -8.78 16.22
CA PHE A 49 6.53 -8.44 15.44
C PHE A 49 6.88 -6.96 15.65
N GLU A 50 8.15 -6.69 15.91
CA GLU A 50 8.71 -5.35 15.93
C GLU A 50 10.01 -5.30 15.13
N ARG A 51 10.16 -4.29 14.27
CA ARG A 51 11.41 -4.05 13.54
C ARG A 51 11.63 -2.57 13.32
N LYS A 52 12.79 -2.08 13.75
CA LYS A 52 13.30 -0.74 13.43
C LYS A 52 14.18 -0.79 12.19
N VAL A 53 14.02 0.18 11.30
CA VAL A 53 14.75 0.29 10.03
C VAL A 53 15.18 1.74 9.83
N MET A 54 16.47 1.96 9.57
CA MET A 54 16.95 3.27 9.15
C MET A 54 16.84 3.41 7.64
N TRP A 55 16.44 4.59 7.15
CA TRP A 55 16.33 4.86 5.72
C TRP A 55 17.65 4.61 4.99
N ASN A 56 18.75 5.00 5.62
CA ASN A 56 20.09 4.82 5.06
C ASN A 56 20.53 3.36 4.97
N ASP A 57 19.94 2.45 5.73
CA ASP A 57 20.29 1.03 5.69
C ASP A 57 19.61 0.31 4.52
N ILE A 58 18.54 0.89 3.96
CA ILE A 58 17.84 0.32 2.82
C ILE A 58 18.73 0.41 1.58
N THR A 59 19.07 -0.75 1.03
CA THR A 59 19.91 -0.87 -0.17
C THR A 59 19.08 -1.13 -1.41
N MET A 60 17.89 -1.69 -1.26
CA MET A 60 17.01 -2.04 -2.37
C MET A 60 15.57 -2.20 -1.89
N ILE A 61 14.62 -1.82 -2.74
CA ILE A 61 13.19 -2.09 -2.53
C ILE A 61 12.64 -2.78 -3.77
N ASN A 62 12.09 -3.96 -3.59
CA ASN A 62 11.38 -4.69 -4.63
C ASN A 62 9.90 -4.69 -4.30
N ALA A 63 9.06 -4.63 -5.32
CA ALA A 63 7.63 -4.81 -5.19
C ALA A 63 7.15 -5.80 -6.25
N TYR A 64 6.15 -6.61 -5.88
CA TYR A 64 5.57 -7.61 -6.76
C TYR A 64 4.17 -7.98 -6.29
N LYS A 65 3.40 -8.57 -7.20
CA LYS A 65 2.14 -9.22 -6.86
C LYS A 65 2.38 -10.65 -6.42
N LYS A 66 1.72 -11.05 -5.35
CA LYS A 66 1.59 -12.43 -4.94
C LYS A 66 0.19 -12.91 -5.26
N ASP A 67 0.13 -13.95 -6.06
CA ASP A 67 -1.11 -14.66 -6.36
C ASP A 67 -1.57 -15.41 -5.11
N LEU A 68 -2.75 -15.06 -4.61
CA LEU A 68 -3.47 -15.75 -3.54
C LEU A 68 -4.75 -16.41 -4.11
N LEU A 69 -4.58 -17.33 -5.07
CA LEU A 69 -5.59 -18.14 -5.75
C LEU A 69 -6.65 -17.36 -6.56
N ALA A 70 -7.35 -16.44 -5.90
CA ALA A 70 -8.45 -15.65 -6.47
C ALA A 70 -8.23 -14.14 -6.33
N ILE A 71 -7.23 -13.70 -5.54
CA ILE A 71 -6.88 -12.29 -5.36
C ILE A 71 -5.38 -12.11 -5.55
N ASP A 72 -4.99 -10.99 -6.16
CA ASP A 72 -3.60 -10.52 -6.15
C ASP A 72 -3.40 -9.64 -4.90
N ARG A 73 -2.26 -9.81 -4.22
CA ARG A 73 -1.82 -8.91 -3.15
C ARG A 73 -0.46 -8.31 -3.47
N ILE A 74 -0.28 -7.01 -3.26
CA ILE A 74 1.05 -6.41 -3.40
C ILE A 74 1.90 -6.76 -2.17
N GLU A 75 3.12 -7.25 -2.43
CA GLU A 75 4.17 -7.45 -1.44
C GLU A 75 5.37 -6.55 -1.79
N MET A 76 6.00 -6.00 -0.77
CA MET A 76 7.19 -5.17 -0.89
C MET A 76 8.32 -5.74 -0.04
N GLU A 77 9.42 -6.10 -0.68
CA GLU A 77 10.66 -6.51 -0.03
C GLU A 77 11.52 -5.29 0.25
N ILE A 78 11.75 -5.02 1.54
CA ILE A 78 12.69 -4.01 2.01
C ILE A 78 14.01 -4.71 2.32
N VAL A 79 15.04 -4.41 1.53
CA VAL A 79 16.37 -5.02 1.65
C VAL A 79 17.30 -4.05 2.36
N CYS A 80 17.92 -4.53 3.44
CA CYS A 80 18.87 -3.82 4.27
C CYS A 80 20.18 -4.61 4.32
N GLY A 81 21.12 -4.35 3.41
CA GLY A 81 22.35 -5.12 3.30
C GLY A 81 22.09 -6.57 2.87
N ASP A 82 22.40 -7.54 3.72
CA ASP A 82 22.20 -8.99 3.50
C ASP A 82 20.86 -9.51 4.06
N GLN A 83 20.11 -8.66 4.76
CA GLN A 83 18.82 -9.00 5.34
C GLN A 83 17.68 -8.36 4.55
N TYR A 84 16.52 -9.00 4.56
CA TYR A 84 15.30 -8.41 4.04
C TYR A 84 14.09 -8.78 4.91
N PHE A 85 13.00 -8.06 4.67
CA PHE A 85 11.68 -8.43 5.17
C PHE A 85 10.62 -7.99 4.18
N VAL A 86 9.43 -8.58 4.31
CA VAL A 86 8.30 -8.31 3.43
C VAL A 86 7.24 -7.53 4.19
N VAL A 87 6.82 -6.41 3.59
CA VAL A 87 5.64 -5.65 3.98
C VAL A 87 4.54 -5.95 2.96
N THR A 88 3.32 -6.20 3.42
CA THR A 88 2.19 -6.53 2.54
C THR A 88 1.18 -5.40 2.50
N GLU A 89 0.44 -5.30 1.40
CA GLU A 89 -0.66 -4.34 1.23
C GLU A 89 -1.73 -4.40 2.33
N ASP A 90 -1.92 -5.57 2.94
CA ASP A 90 -2.86 -5.78 4.06
C ASP A 90 -2.40 -5.15 5.39
N LEU A 91 -1.13 -4.73 5.50
CA LEU A 91 -0.59 -4.21 6.76
C LEU A 91 -1.22 -2.84 7.07
N PRO A 92 -1.79 -2.62 8.28
CA PRO A 92 -2.34 -1.31 8.64
C PRO A 92 -1.30 -0.20 8.45
N GLY A 93 -1.69 0.89 7.79
CA GLY A 93 -0.78 2.00 7.46
C GLY A 93 0.00 1.83 6.15
N TRP A 94 -0.25 0.78 5.37
CA TRP A 94 0.37 0.55 4.05
C TRP A 94 0.35 1.79 3.15
N PHE A 95 -0.80 2.44 3.02
CA PHE A 95 -0.93 3.62 2.16
C PHE A 95 0.02 4.75 2.56
N GLN A 96 0.10 5.04 3.86
CA GLN A 96 1.05 6.03 4.39
C GLN A 96 2.50 5.60 4.22
N PHE A 97 2.79 4.31 4.37
CA PHE A 97 4.13 3.78 4.13
C PHE A 97 4.59 3.98 2.67
N VAL A 98 3.71 3.73 1.70
CA VAL A 98 4.01 3.99 0.27
C VAL A 98 4.25 5.47 0.00
N ILE A 99 3.47 6.37 0.60
CA ILE A 99 3.69 7.83 0.49
C ILE A 99 5.06 8.21 1.06
N LYS A 100 5.35 7.77 2.30
CA LYS A 100 6.61 8.08 2.99
C LYS A 100 7.82 7.57 2.22
N LEU A 101 7.74 6.37 1.63
CA LEU A 101 8.81 5.86 0.77
C LEU A 101 9.06 6.75 -0.45
N LYS A 102 8.01 7.21 -1.13
CA LYS A 102 8.13 8.12 -2.29
C LYS A 102 8.69 9.50 -1.89
N GLU A 103 8.43 9.95 -0.66
CA GLU A 103 9.00 11.19 -0.10
C GLU A 103 10.49 11.05 0.22
N VAL A 104 10.89 9.95 0.86
CA VAL A 104 12.28 9.70 1.28
C VAL A 104 13.18 9.33 0.08
N PHE A 105 12.66 8.53 -0.83
CA PHE A 105 13.40 8.03 -2.00
C PHE A 105 12.81 8.63 -3.27
N GLU A 106 13.21 9.85 -3.61
CA GLU A 106 12.69 10.59 -4.78
C GLU A 106 12.89 9.87 -6.12
N THR A 107 13.82 8.90 -6.19
CA THR A 107 14.08 8.08 -7.37
C THR A 107 13.01 6.98 -7.60
N ILE A 108 12.17 6.69 -6.60
CA ILE A 108 11.07 5.74 -6.75
C ILE A 108 10.05 6.31 -7.76
N PRO A 109 9.70 5.56 -8.84
CA PRO A 109 8.69 6.02 -9.79
C PRO A 109 7.34 6.28 -9.11
N LYS A 110 6.73 7.45 -9.31
CA LYS A 110 5.50 7.83 -8.60
C LYS A 110 4.30 6.93 -8.92
N ASP A 111 4.35 6.25 -10.04
CA ASP A 111 3.31 5.40 -10.62
C ASP A 111 3.66 3.89 -10.55
N TRP A 112 4.70 3.50 -9.79
CA TRP A 112 5.14 2.09 -9.71
C TRP A 112 3.99 1.14 -9.35
N ASP A 113 3.11 1.56 -8.46
CA ASP A 113 1.97 0.80 -7.94
C ASP A 113 0.91 0.55 -9.03
N LEU A 114 0.70 1.52 -9.93
CA LEU A 114 -0.18 1.35 -11.10
C LEU A 114 0.44 0.41 -12.14
N ASN A 115 1.76 0.42 -12.26
CA ASN A 115 2.48 -0.44 -13.19
C ASN A 115 2.51 -1.90 -12.71
N ILE A 116 2.57 -2.13 -11.38
CA ILE A 116 2.63 -3.48 -10.81
C ILE A 116 1.30 -4.24 -10.93
N ILE A 117 0.16 -3.56 -10.93
CA ILE A 117 -1.15 -4.23 -11.00
C ILE A 117 -1.44 -4.90 -12.35
N HIS A 118 -0.70 -4.55 -13.41
CA HIS A 118 -0.89 -5.08 -14.77
C HIS A 118 0.32 -5.89 -15.26
N PRO A 119 0.12 -7.07 -15.90
CA PRO A 119 -1.14 -7.75 -16.17
C PRO A 119 -1.68 -8.52 -14.95
N ALA A 120 -2.98 -8.84 -14.94
CA ALA A 120 -3.62 -9.58 -13.84
C ALA A 120 -3.02 -10.99 -13.67
N PHE A 121 -2.89 -11.47 -12.44
CA PHE A 121 -2.38 -12.82 -12.10
C PHE A 121 -0.93 -13.13 -12.52
N GLU A 122 -0.15 -12.13 -12.93
CA GLU A 122 1.30 -12.26 -13.09
C GLU A 122 2.03 -11.62 -11.91
N ARG A 123 3.12 -12.25 -11.46
CA ARG A 123 3.91 -11.76 -10.31
C ARG A 123 4.41 -10.33 -10.48
N ASN A 124 4.70 -9.90 -11.71
CA ASN A 124 5.17 -8.56 -12.05
C ASN A 124 6.23 -7.98 -11.06
N PHE A 125 7.36 -8.67 -10.95
CA PHE A 125 8.44 -8.28 -10.05
C PHE A 125 9.19 -7.06 -10.58
N THR A 126 9.27 -6.01 -9.77
CA THR A 126 9.96 -4.76 -10.11
C THR A 126 10.80 -4.27 -8.94
N THR A 127 12.06 -3.92 -9.23
CA THR A 127 12.88 -3.17 -8.28
C THR A 127 12.55 -1.69 -8.43
N ILE A 128 11.95 -1.09 -7.41
CA ILE A 128 11.50 0.32 -7.42
C ILE A 128 12.56 1.27 -6.85
N TYR A 129 13.53 0.73 -6.10
CA TYR A 129 14.65 1.48 -5.57
C TYR A 129 15.90 0.60 -5.48
N THR A 130 17.06 1.17 -5.82
CA THR A 130 18.38 0.61 -5.53
C THR A 130 19.29 1.74 -5.11
N LYS A 131 20.01 1.56 -4.00
CA LYS A 131 21.00 2.52 -3.53
C LYS A 131 22.20 2.53 -4.49
N LEU A 132 22.48 3.70 -5.05
CA LEU A 132 23.67 3.90 -5.88
C LEU A 132 24.93 3.78 -4.99
N LYS A 133 25.94 3.08 -5.50
CA LYS A 133 27.24 2.92 -4.83
C LYS A 133 28.06 4.20 -4.84
#